data_AF-A0A7S0GL64-F1
#
_entry.id   AF-A0A7S0GL64-F1
#
_cell.length_a   1.000
_cell.length_b   1.000
_cell.length_c   1.000
_cell.angle_alpha   90.00
_cell.angle_beta   90.00
_cell.angle_gamma   90.00
#
_symmetry.space_group_name_H-M   'P 1'
#
loop_
_entity.id
_entity.type
_entity.pdbx_description
1 polymer ?
#
loop_
_entity_poly.entity_id
_entity_poly.type
_entity_poly.pdbx_seq_one_letter_code
_entity_poly.pdbx_strand_id
1 'polypeptide(L)'
;VKIGQRISELEKIHYCDISSNQLDKCIIRARRSVEQKQCYSAQWKWVPSNYYDLNLSQRAELLSAFDTRQLCKVVLMENRNYDSTVCANEQFFLIVVQYDATISTQKLQREVRCLRPPKTRLDVSKVFFSNGISPPHHLELIPFQDLF
;
A
#
# COMPACT_ATOMS: atom_id res chain seq x y z
N VAL A 1 -17.09 30.10 20.12
CA VAL A 1 -16.19 28.93 19.95
C VAL A 1 -14.95 29.37 19.20
N LYS A 2 -13.74 29.22 19.78
CA LYS A 2 -12.50 29.61 19.11
C LYS A 2 -12.31 28.74 17.86
N ILE A 3 -11.96 29.32 16.72
CA ILE A 3 -11.82 28.62 15.42
C ILE A 3 -10.97 27.34 15.53
N GLY A 4 -9.92 27.35 16.37
CA GLY A 4 -9.08 26.18 16.62
C GLY A 4 -9.78 25.00 17.31
N GLN A 5 -10.79 25.24 18.16
CA GLN A 5 -11.56 24.16 18.80
C GLN A 5 -12.44 23.43 17.79
N ARG A 6 -13.05 24.18 16.86
CA ARG A 6 -13.91 23.62 15.81
C ARG A 6 -13.10 22.79 14.79
N ILE A 7 -11.90 23.23 14.42
CA ILE A 7 -11.01 22.43 13.56
C ILE A 7 -10.61 21.13 14.25
N SER A 8 -10.24 21.18 15.53
CA SER A 8 -9.90 19.97 16.29
C SER A 8 -11.08 19.00 16.46
N GLU A 9 -12.29 19.51 16.67
CA GLU A 9 -13.50 18.68 16.74
C GLU A 9 -13.87 18.08 15.37
N LEU A 10 -13.76 18.85 14.29
CA LEU A 10 -13.95 18.35 12.93
C LEU A 10 -12.90 17.32 12.56
N GLU A 11 -11.65 17.49 12.96
CA GLU A 11 -10.61 16.47 12.82
C GLU A 11 -11.00 15.22 13.62
N LYS A 12 -11.40 15.34 14.89
CA LYS A 12 -11.86 14.19 15.70
C LYS A 12 -13.05 13.45 15.06
N ILE A 13 -14.01 14.18 14.49
CA ILE A 13 -15.15 13.61 13.74
C ILE A 13 -14.68 12.98 12.42
N HIS A 14 -13.74 13.60 11.71
CA HIS A 14 -13.17 13.11 10.46
C HIS A 14 -12.24 11.91 10.63
N TYR A 15 -11.73 11.71 11.85
CA TYR A 15 -10.88 10.59 12.27
C TYR A 15 -11.60 9.57 13.17
N CYS A 16 -12.88 9.75 13.53
CA CYS A 16 -13.74 8.91 14.39
C CYS A 16 -13.07 8.29 15.65
N ASP A 17 -13.51 8.72 16.85
CA ASP A 17 -13.45 8.00 18.14
C ASP A 17 -12.12 7.37 18.61
N ILE A 18 -10.97 7.84 18.09
CA ILE A 18 -9.69 7.56 18.72
C ILE A 18 -9.52 8.55 19.88
N SER A 19 -9.50 8.03 21.11
CA SER A 19 -9.04 8.77 22.29
C SER A 19 -7.70 9.43 21.94
N SER A 20 -7.62 10.75 22.12
CA SER A 20 -6.76 11.69 21.40
C SER A 20 -5.23 11.56 21.58
N ASN A 21 -4.70 10.40 21.95
CA ASN A 21 -3.32 10.30 22.44
C ASN A 21 -2.28 9.62 21.55
N GLN A 22 -2.60 9.24 20.30
CA GLN A 22 -1.64 9.25 19.18
C GLN A 22 -2.30 8.71 17.92
N LEU A 23 -2.91 9.61 17.13
CA LEU A 23 -3.09 9.28 15.71
C LEU A 23 -1.70 9.15 15.10
N ASP A 24 -1.33 7.95 14.67
CA ASP A 24 0.02 7.68 14.17
C ASP A 24 0.34 8.62 13.00
N LYS A 25 1.51 9.28 13.09
CA LYS A 25 2.01 10.23 12.09
C LYS A 25 2.02 9.62 10.68
N CYS A 26 2.18 8.29 10.58
CA CYS A 26 2.13 7.56 9.32
C CYS A 26 0.74 7.64 8.66
N ILE A 27 -0.34 7.54 9.44
CA ILE A 27 -1.73 7.64 8.99
C ILE A 27 -2.01 9.02 8.44
N ILE A 28 -1.64 10.05 9.21
CA ILE A 28 -1.81 11.46 8.82
C ILE A 28 -1.06 11.75 7.52
N ARG A 29 0.18 11.27 7.41
CA ARG A 29 1.01 11.42 6.20
C ARG A 29 0.36 10.74 4.99
N ALA A 30 -0.14 9.52 5.16
CA ALA A 30 -0.77 8.77 4.08
C ALA A 30 -2.06 9.45 3.59
N ARG A 31 -2.93 9.88 4.51
CA ARG A 31 -4.18 10.59 4.20
C ARG A 31 -3.94 11.90 3.47
N ARG A 32 -3.02 12.74 3.97
CA ARG A 32 -2.61 13.98 3.28
C ARG A 32 -2.10 13.73 1.88
N SER A 33 -1.33 12.65 1.65
CA SER A 33 -0.83 12.33 0.32
C SER A 33 -1.96 11.98 -0.67
N VAL A 34 -2.99 11.27 -0.21
CA VAL A 34 -4.19 10.95 -1.01
C VAL A 34 -4.98 12.21 -1.34
N GLU A 35 -5.19 13.09 -0.36
CA GLU A 35 -5.91 14.36 -0.53
C GLU A 35 -5.18 15.31 -1.49
N GLN A 36 -3.86 15.44 -1.33
CA GLN A 36 -3.01 16.26 -2.23
C GLN A 36 -3.04 15.77 -3.68
N LYS A 37 -3.19 14.45 -3.89
CA LYS A 37 -3.33 13.85 -5.22
C LYS A 37 -4.76 13.89 -5.75
N GLN A 38 -5.70 14.49 -5.02
CA GLN A 38 -7.10 14.60 -5.40
C GLN A 38 -7.73 13.22 -5.70
N CYS A 39 -7.27 12.18 -5.00
CA CYS A 39 -7.80 10.83 -5.13
C CYS A 39 -9.06 10.70 -4.26
N TYR A 40 -10.15 11.36 -4.70
CA TYR A 40 -11.42 11.44 -3.97
C TYR A 40 -12.18 10.12 -3.91
N SER A 41 -11.78 9.14 -4.72
CA SER A 41 -12.33 7.79 -4.76
C SER A 41 -11.80 6.90 -3.62
N ALA A 42 -10.74 7.31 -2.93
CA ALA A 42 -10.17 6.54 -1.82
C ALA A 42 -11.05 6.65 -0.57
N GLN A 43 -11.43 5.50 0.00
CA GLN A 43 -12.14 5.42 1.27
C GLN A 43 -11.24 4.87 2.36
N TRP A 44 -11.27 5.51 3.52
CA TRP A 44 -10.53 5.07 4.71
C TRP A 44 -11.50 4.39 5.66
N LYS A 45 -11.17 3.17 6.10
CA LYS A 45 -11.93 2.44 7.10
C LYS A 45 -11.05 2.08 8.29
N TRP A 46 -11.58 2.34 9.48
CA TRP A 46 -11.00 1.83 10.70
C TRP A 46 -11.41 0.37 10.89
N VAL A 47 -10.46 -0.44 11.32
CA VAL A 47 -10.64 -1.87 11.59
C VAL A 47 -10.35 -2.13 13.07
N PRO A 48 -10.98 -3.16 13.68
CA PRO A 48 -10.72 -3.48 15.07
C PRO A 48 -9.28 -3.98 15.25
N SER A 49 -8.76 -3.93 16.48
CA SER A 49 -7.36 -4.27 16.78
C SER A 49 -7.00 -5.71 16.42
N ASN A 50 -7.97 -6.63 16.44
CA ASN A 50 -7.80 -8.04 16.08
C ASN A 50 -7.91 -8.31 14.56
N TYR A 51 -7.84 -7.27 13.72
CA TYR A 51 -8.02 -7.39 12.27
C TYR A 51 -7.13 -8.46 11.62
N TYR A 52 -5.87 -8.56 12.03
CA TYR A 52 -4.92 -9.56 11.48
C TYR A 52 -5.13 -10.97 12.02
N ASP A 53 -5.94 -11.14 13.06
CA ASP A 53 -6.36 -12.47 13.55
C ASP A 53 -7.56 -13.01 12.76
N LEU A 54 -8.28 -12.14 12.06
CA LEU A 54 -9.39 -12.52 11.19
C LEU A 54 -8.89 -13.26 9.94
N ASN A 55 -9.70 -14.17 9.42
CA ASN A 55 -9.45 -14.78 8.11
C ASN A 55 -9.76 -13.81 6.96
N LEU A 56 -9.32 -14.12 5.74
CA LEU A 56 -9.47 -13.21 4.60
C LEU A 56 -10.93 -12.87 4.27
N SER A 57 -11.86 -13.82 4.40
CA SER A 57 -13.29 -13.58 4.13
C SER A 57 -13.90 -12.61 5.15
N GLN A 58 -13.55 -12.75 6.42
CA GLN A 58 -13.96 -11.83 7.49
C GLN A 58 -13.40 -10.42 7.27
N ARG A 59 -12.14 -10.32 6.82
CA ARG A 59 -11.52 -9.03 6.46
C ARG A 59 -12.22 -8.40 5.27
N ALA A 60 -12.57 -9.19 4.25
CA ALA A 60 -13.30 -8.71 3.08
C ALA A 60 -14.66 -8.14 3.48
N GLU A 61 -15.44 -8.86 4.28
CA GLU A 61 -16.72 -8.40 4.81
C GLU A 61 -16.57 -7.08 5.59
N LEU A 62 -15.61 -7.02 6.50
CA LEU A 62 -15.33 -5.83 7.32
C LEU A 62 -14.96 -4.61 6.47
N LEU A 63 -14.17 -4.82 5.42
CA LEU A 63 -13.78 -3.76 4.48
C LEU A 63 -14.85 -3.49 3.41
N SER A 64 -15.97 -4.23 3.43
CA SER A 64 -17.02 -4.23 2.40
C SER A 64 -16.47 -4.55 1.00
N ALA A 65 -15.42 -5.37 0.93
CA ALA A 65 -14.98 -5.98 -0.31
C ALA A 65 -16.02 -7.03 -0.76
N PHE A 66 -16.29 -7.10 -2.06
CA PHE A 66 -17.19 -8.10 -2.65
C PHE A 66 -16.57 -9.50 -2.58
N ASP A 67 -15.24 -9.58 -2.71
CA ASP A 67 -14.49 -10.83 -2.75
C ASP A 67 -13.08 -10.63 -2.17
N THR A 68 -12.48 -11.70 -1.62
CA THR A 68 -11.13 -11.66 -1.05
C THR A 68 -10.06 -11.26 -2.08
N ARG A 69 -10.33 -11.45 -3.37
CA ARG A 69 -9.47 -11.02 -4.50
C ARG A 69 -9.35 -9.51 -4.62
N GLN A 70 -10.22 -8.73 -3.99
CA GLN A 70 -10.09 -7.26 -3.93
C GLN A 70 -9.21 -6.80 -2.77
N LEU A 71 -8.86 -7.70 -1.85
CA LEU A 71 -7.91 -7.41 -0.79
C LEU A 71 -6.49 -7.49 -1.36
N CYS A 72 -5.75 -6.38 -1.25
CA CYS A 72 -4.35 -6.33 -1.64
C CYS A 72 -3.45 -6.07 -0.44
N LYS A 73 -2.25 -6.63 -0.53
CA LYS A 73 -1.12 -6.27 0.32
C LYS A 73 -0.06 -5.58 -0.50
N VAL A 74 0.72 -4.77 0.18
CA VAL A 74 1.88 -4.09 -0.41
C VAL A 74 3.14 -4.77 0.11
N VAL A 75 4.08 -5.07 -0.77
CA VAL A 75 5.36 -5.69 -0.42
C VAL A 75 6.48 -4.78 -0.94
N LEU A 76 7.38 -4.38 -0.05
CA LEU A 76 8.59 -3.66 -0.45
C LEU A 76 9.69 -4.68 -0.75
N MET A 77 10.16 -4.71 -2.00
CA MET A 77 11.26 -5.58 -2.42
C MET A 77 12.49 -4.75 -2.78
N GLU A 78 13.65 -5.23 -2.36
CA GLU A 78 14.94 -4.63 -2.69
C GLU A 78 15.58 -5.39 -3.86
N ASN A 79 16.05 -4.65 -4.86
CA ASN A 79 16.93 -5.13 -5.90
C ASN A 79 18.38 -5.11 -5.39
N ARG A 80 18.93 -6.28 -5.07
CA ARG A 80 20.31 -6.39 -4.55
C ARG A 80 21.39 -6.10 -5.57
N ASN A 81 21.04 -6.13 -6.85
CA ASN A 81 21.96 -5.80 -7.94
C ASN A 81 21.76 -4.35 -8.40
N TYR A 82 21.33 -3.50 -7.46
CA TYR A 82 21.25 -2.07 -7.64
C TYR A 82 22.59 -1.50 -8.07
N ASP A 83 22.58 -0.71 -9.13
CA ASP A 83 23.75 -0.06 -9.71
C ASP A 83 23.38 1.38 -10.08
N SER A 84 23.83 2.33 -9.26
CA SER A 84 23.53 3.76 -9.42
C SER A 84 24.09 4.35 -10.72
N THR A 85 25.01 3.66 -11.38
CA THR A 85 25.57 4.07 -12.68
C THR A 85 24.67 3.69 -13.84
N VAL A 86 23.75 2.74 -13.64
CA VAL A 86 22.83 2.25 -14.66
C VAL A 86 21.53 3.04 -14.59
N CYS A 87 21.21 3.72 -15.68
CA CYS A 87 19.95 4.46 -15.80
C CYS A 87 18.73 3.58 -15.50
N ALA A 88 17.82 4.11 -14.69
CA ALA A 88 16.55 3.51 -14.29
C ALA A 88 16.67 2.17 -13.55
N ASN A 89 17.83 1.81 -12.99
CA ASN A 89 17.97 0.61 -12.17
C ASN A 89 17.59 0.97 -10.73
N GLU A 90 16.31 0.89 -10.37
CA GLU A 90 15.87 1.28 -9.02
C GLU A 90 16.33 0.26 -7.96
N GLN A 91 16.63 0.74 -6.76
CA GLN A 91 16.96 -0.12 -5.61
C GLN A 91 15.72 -0.74 -4.99
N PHE A 92 14.60 -0.02 -4.94
CA PHE A 92 13.40 -0.44 -4.21
C PHE A 92 12.18 -0.47 -5.13
N PHE A 93 11.43 -1.56 -5.03
CA PHE A 93 10.20 -1.79 -5.77
C PHE A 93 9.05 -1.99 -4.80
N LEU A 94 8.01 -1.17 -4.97
CA LEU A 94 6.76 -1.32 -4.23
C LEU A 94 5.81 -2.18 -5.06
N ILE A 95 5.45 -3.35 -4.54
CA ILE A 95 4.64 -4.33 -5.25
C ILE A 95 3.28 -4.41 -4.60
N VAL A 96 2.22 -4.16 -5.36
CA VAL A 96 0.83 -4.33 -4.92
C VAL A 96 0.31 -5.63 -5.50
N VAL A 97 -0.08 -6.57 -4.63
CA VAL A 97 -0.57 -7.89 -5.03
C VAL A 97 -1.77 -8.28 -4.18
N GLN A 98 -2.61 -9.17 -4.71
CA GLN A 98 -3.72 -9.75 -3.94
C GLN A 98 -3.19 -10.50 -2.71
N TYR A 99 -4.01 -10.57 -1.67
CA TYR A 99 -3.61 -11.14 -0.39
C TYR A 99 -3.19 -12.61 -0.48
N ASP A 100 -3.93 -13.39 -1.27
CA ASP A 100 -3.71 -14.80 -1.58
C ASP A 100 -2.64 -15.04 -2.66
N ALA A 101 -2.23 -14.01 -3.39
CA ALA A 101 -1.23 -14.13 -4.44
C ALA A 101 0.17 -14.43 -3.88
N THR A 102 0.85 -15.34 -4.58
CA THR A 102 2.27 -15.65 -4.38
C THR A 102 3.11 -14.92 -5.43
N ILE A 103 4.14 -14.20 -4.98
CA ILE A 103 5.04 -13.46 -5.86
C ILE A 103 6.08 -14.42 -6.43
N SER A 104 6.07 -14.62 -7.75
CA SER A 104 7.14 -15.31 -8.46
C SER A 104 8.24 -14.31 -8.82
N THR A 105 9.43 -14.51 -8.27
CA THR A 105 10.60 -13.65 -8.54
C THR A 105 10.97 -13.61 -10.02
N GLN A 106 10.85 -14.73 -10.73
CA GLN A 106 11.12 -14.81 -12.17
C GLN A 106 10.11 -13.99 -12.99
N LYS A 107 8.82 -14.07 -12.64
CA LYS A 107 7.78 -13.24 -13.29
C LYS A 107 8.03 -11.77 -12.99
N LEU A 108 8.31 -11.42 -11.75
CA LEU A 108 8.61 -10.06 -11.35
C LEU A 108 9.84 -9.49 -12.09
N GLN A 109 10.93 -10.25 -12.18
CA GLN A 109 12.10 -9.88 -12.98
C GLN A 109 11.73 -9.61 -14.44
N ARG A 110 10.90 -10.47 -15.03
CA ARG A 110 10.44 -10.29 -16.40
C ARG A 110 9.61 -9.01 -16.53
N GLU A 111 8.65 -8.77 -15.63
CA GLU A 111 7.80 -7.58 -15.67
C GLU A 111 8.62 -6.29 -15.51
N VAL A 112 9.53 -6.24 -14.54
CA VAL A 112 10.43 -5.09 -14.33
C VAL A 112 11.31 -4.84 -15.56
N ARG A 113 11.82 -5.88 -16.21
CA ARG A 113 12.54 -5.74 -17.48
C ARG A 113 11.64 -5.27 -18.63
N CYS A 114 10.38 -5.70 -18.65
CA CYS A 114 9.39 -5.32 -19.65
C CYS A 114 8.90 -3.88 -19.53
N LEU A 115 9.08 -3.21 -18.37
CA LEU A 115 8.89 -1.77 -18.23
C LEU A 115 9.79 -0.94 -19.18
N ARG A 116 10.78 -1.58 -19.80
CA ARG A 116 11.72 -0.96 -20.74
C ARG A 116 11.59 -1.51 -22.16
N PRO A 117 11.81 -0.66 -23.18
CA PRO A 117 11.87 -1.10 -24.56
C PRO A 117 13.05 -2.06 -24.76
N PRO A 118 12.98 -3.01 -25.72
CA PRO A 118 13.96 -4.10 -25.87
C PRO A 118 15.43 -3.67 -25.88
N LYS A 119 15.74 -2.50 -26.46
CA LYS A 119 17.11 -1.98 -26.59
C LYS A 119 17.72 -1.49 -25.27
N THR A 120 16.91 -1.17 -24.26
CA THR A 120 17.37 -0.61 -22.97
C THR A 120 16.98 -1.50 -21.78
N ARG A 121 16.54 -2.73 -22.05
CA ARG A 121 16.22 -3.71 -21.00
C ARG A 121 17.46 -4.04 -20.20
N LEU A 122 17.28 -4.11 -18.89
CA LEU A 122 18.30 -4.65 -18.01
C LEU A 122 18.58 -6.11 -18.37
N ASP A 123 19.81 -6.53 -18.15
CA ASP A 123 20.14 -7.95 -18.08
C ASP A 123 19.41 -8.59 -16.90
N VAL A 124 19.11 -9.89 -17.03
CA VAL A 124 18.47 -10.67 -15.95
C VAL A 124 19.28 -10.57 -14.66
N SER A 125 20.61 -10.57 -14.78
CA SER A 125 21.53 -10.48 -13.66
C SER A 125 21.46 -9.15 -12.92
N LYS A 126 20.92 -8.07 -13.49
CA LYS A 126 20.81 -6.75 -12.85
C LYS A 126 19.51 -6.55 -12.06
N VAL A 127 18.63 -7.54 -12.08
CA VAL A 127 17.33 -7.51 -11.37
C VAL A 127 17.27 -8.72 -10.46
N PHE A 128 17.64 -8.57 -9.19
CA PHE A 128 17.61 -9.66 -8.22
C PHE A 128 16.86 -9.24 -6.96
N PHE A 129 15.73 -9.89 -6.71
CA PHE A 129 14.88 -9.60 -5.57
C PHE A 129 15.11 -10.59 -4.44
N SER A 130 15.41 -10.09 -3.24
CA SER A 130 15.35 -10.88 -2.01
C SER A 130 14.00 -10.78 -1.32
N ASN A 131 13.77 -11.63 -0.31
CA ASN A 131 12.53 -11.67 0.48
C ASN A 131 12.03 -10.25 0.82
N GLY A 132 10.79 -9.98 0.46
CA GLY A 132 10.17 -8.67 0.67
C GLY A 132 9.84 -8.43 2.13
N ILE A 133 9.89 -7.16 2.54
CA ILE A 133 9.41 -6.72 3.85
C ILE A 133 7.94 -6.34 3.67
N SER A 134 7.04 -7.00 4.40
CA SER A 134 5.66 -6.55 4.52
C SER A 134 5.63 -5.33 5.44
N PRO A 135 4.96 -4.22 5.07
CA PRO A 135 4.80 -3.09 5.96
C PRO A 135 4.05 -3.51 7.24
N PRO A 136 4.32 -2.82 8.37
CA PRO A 136 3.77 -3.17 9.68
C PRO A 136 2.24 -3.07 9.73
N HIS A 137 1.68 -3.95 10.56
CA HIS A 137 0.30 -4.42 10.68
C HIS A 137 -0.77 -3.40 11.13
N HIS A 138 -0.77 -2.15 10.68
CA HIS A 138 -1.75 -1.18 11.22
C HIS A 138 -2.63 -0.41 10.24
N LEU A 139 -2.42 -0.52 8.92
CA LEU A 139 -3.33 0.10 7.96
C LEU A 139 -3.36 -0.64 6.62
N GLU A 140 -4.58 -0.94 6.17
CA GLU A 140 -4.84 -1.29 4.79
C GLU A 140 -5.61 -0.15 4.11
N LEU A 141 -5.06 0.31 2.99
CA LEU A 141 -5.81 1.07 2.00
C LEU A 141 -6.59 0.06 1.17
N ILE A 142 -7.91 0.14 1.16
CA ILE A 142 -8.73 -0.65 0.24
C ILE A 142 -8.43 -0.13 -1.18
N PRO A 143 -7.82 -0.94 -2.08
CA PRO A 143 -7.75 -0.58 -3.48
C PRO A 143 -9.17 -0.52 -4.04
N PHE A 144 -9.43 0.51 -4.82
CA PHE A 144 -10.74 0.85 -5.37
C PHE A 144 -11.44 -0.32 -6.08
N GLN A 145 -12.76 -0.43 -5.89
CA GLN A 145 -13.61 -1.48 -6.44
C GLN A 145 -14.23 -1.17 -7.81
N ASP A 146 -14.17 0.06 -8.35
CA ASP A 146 -14.89 0.37 -9.60
C ASP A 146 -13.96 0.47 -10.82
N LEU A 147 -13.43 -0.66 -11.26
CA LEU A 147 -12.82 -0.79 -12.60
C LEU A 147 -12.85 -2.23 -13.12
N PHE A 148 -14.00 -2.90 -13.07
CA PHE A 148 -14.42 -3.95 -14.02
C PHE A 148 -15.93 -4.00 -14.12
#